data_AF-A0A9E2UBG1-F1
#
_entry.id   AF-A0A9E2UBG1-F1
#
_cell.length_a   1.000
_cell.length_b   1.000
_cell.length_c   1.000
_cell.angle_alpha   90.00
_cell.angle_beta   90.00
_cell.angle_gamma   90.00
#
_symmetry.space_group_name_H-M   'P 1'
#
loop_
_entity.id
_entity.type
_entity.pdbx_description
1 polymer ?
#
loop_
_entity_poly.entity_id
_entity_poly.type
_entity_poly.pdbx_seq_one_letter_code
_entity_poly.pdbx_strand_id
1 'polypeptide(L)' 'MNATKTDIGWGHQIRSYVLQPYQMVKDLRTGIETGNTGAVLDGDIDRFLAAALAARITGADAIAAPS' A
#
# COMPACT_ATOMS: atom_id res chain seq x y z
N MET A 1 20.05 -8.89 14.69
CA MET A 1 19.49 -7.66 14.07
C MET A 1 17.98 -7.79 14.10
N ASN A 2 17.34 -7.21 15.11
CA ASN A 2 15.88 -7.27 15.25
C ASN A 2 15.33 -6.12 14.40
N ALA A 3 14.68 -6.43 13.27
CA ALA A 3 14.01 -5.40 12.47
C ALA A 3 13.07 -4.65 13.41
N THR A 4 13.34 -3.37 13.62
CA THR A 4 12.56 -2.49 14.50
C THR A 4 11.12 -2.56 14.03
N LYS A 5 10.30 -3.35 14.73
CA LYS A 5 8.88 -3.51 14.43
C LYS A 5 8.29 -2.10 14.57
N THR A 6 7.97 -1.48 13.45
CA THR A 6 7.28 -0.19 13.46
C THR A 6 6.04 -0.38 14.32
N ASP A 7 5.85 0.52 15.27
CA ASP A 7 4.81 0.46 16.30
C ASP A 7 3.48 0.04 15.65
N ILE A 8 2.77 -0.95 16.19
CA ILE A 8 1.50 -1.43 15.61
C ILE A 8 0.39 -0.46 16.06
N GLY A 9 0.60 0.83 15.77
CA GLY A 9 -0.34 1.91 16.00
C GLY A 9 -1.14 2.23 14.73
N TRP A 10 -2.25 2.95 14.91
CA TRP A 10 -3.20 3.39 13.87
C TRP A 10 -2.64 4.38 12.81
N GLY A 11 -1.33 4.37 12.54
CA GLY A 11 -0.65 5.17 11.52
C GLY A 11 0.33 4.39 10.63
N HIS A 12 0.57 3.11 10.92
CA HIS A 12 1.53 2.28 10.19
C HIS A 12 0.88 1.31 9.18
N GLN A 13 -0.23 1.73 8.56
CA GLN A 13 -0.91 0.94 7.53
C GLN A 13 -0.26 1.17 6.16
N ILE A 14 0.02 0.09 5.43
CA ILE A 14 0.57 0.16 4.06
C ILE A 14 -0.51 0.13 2.97
N ARG A 15 -1.65 -0.50 3.27
CA ARG A 15 -2.72 -0.73 2.29
C ARG A 15 -4.05 -0.93 3.00
N SER A 16 -5.11 -0.33 2.47
CA SER A 16 -6.49 -0.49 2.93
C SER A 16 -7.26 -1.42 1.99
N TYR A 17 -8.02 -2.35 2.57
CA TYR A 17 -8.91 -3.28 1.87
C TYR A 17 -10.34 -3.08 2.40
N VAL A 18 -11.22 -2.59 1.54
CA VAL A 18 -12.65 -2.47 1.82
C VAL A 18 -13.34 -3.50 0.94
N LEU A 19 -14.08 -4.43 1.54
CA LEU A 19 -14.76 -5.50 0.80
C LEU A 19 -16.26 -5.30 0.71
N GLN A 20 -16.86 -4.50 1.62
CA GLN A 20 -18.29 -4.19 1.63
C GLN A 20 -18.55 -2.80 2.23
N PRO A 21 -19.59 -2.08 1.76
CA PRO A 21 -20.45 -2.39 0.60
C PRO A 21 -19.77 -2.15 -0.76
N TYR A 22 -18.62 -1.46 -0.77
CA TYR A 22 -17.81 -1.22 -1.94
C TYR A 22 -16.53 -2.03 -1.87
N GLN A 23 -16.12 -2.59 -3.00
CA GLN A 23 -14.86 -3.31 -3.12
C GLN A 23 -13.78 -2.32 -3.56
N MET A 24 -12.79 -2.08 -2.68
CA MET A 24 -11.66 -1.20 -2.97
C MET A 24 -10.40 -1.69 -2.27
N VAL A 25 -9.29 -1.71 -3.02
CA VAL A 25 -7.94 -1.83 -2.44
C VAL A 25 -7.17 -0.56 -2.76
N LYS A 26 -6.52 0.04 -1.75
CA LYS A 26 -5.70 1.24 -1.92
C LYS A 26 -4.36 1.10 -1.21
N ASP A 27 -3.26 1.18 -1.95
CA ASP A 27 -1.91 1.22 -1.38
C ASP A 27 -1.55 2.66 -1.02
N LEU A 28 -1.33 2.91 0.27
CA LEU A 28 -1.13 4.26 0.82
C LEU A 28 0.27 4.81 0.53
N ARG A 29 1.23 3.96 0.16
CA ARG A 29 2.61 4.37 -0.13
C ARG A 29 2.77 4.87 -1.56
N THR A 30 2.00 4.30 -2.48
CA THR A 30 2.10 4.55 -3.92
C THR A 30 0.90 5.30 -4.48
N GLY A 31 -0.21 5.36 -3.73
CA GLY A 31 -1.47 5.96 -4.17
C GLY A 31 -2.27 5.10 -5.15
N ILE A 32 -1.76 3.91 -5.54
CA ILE A 32 -2.45 3.01 -6.47
C ILE A 32 -3.67 2.39 -5.80
N GLU A 33 -4.80 2.44 -6.51
CA GLU A 33 -6.07 1.86 -6.06
C GLU A 33 -6.75 1.00 -7.14
N THR A 34 -7.65 0.13 -6.70
CA THR A 34 -8.42 -0.76 -7.56
C THR A 34 -9.79 -1.10 -7.00
N GLY A 35 -10.75 -1.31 -7.88
CA GLY A 35 -12.05 -1.88 -7.52
C GLY A 35 -12.10 -3.41 -7.58
N ASN A 36 -11.15 -4.06 -8.26
CA ASN A 36 -11.15 -5.52 -8.40
C ASN A 36 -10.44 -6.16 -7.20
N THR A 37 -11.12 -6.22 -6.06
CA THR A 37 -10.57 -6.81 -4.83
C THR A 37 -10.39 -8.31 -4.94
N GLY A 38 -11.26 -9.01 -5.69
CA GLY A 38 -11.18 -10.45 -5.92
C GLY A 38 -9.83 -10.86 -6.50
N ALA A 39 -9.43 -10.26 -7.63
CA ALA A 39 -8.13 -10.54 -8.24
C ALA A 39 -6.95 -10.28 -7.29
N VAL A 40 -7.03 -9.23 -6.46
CA VAL A 40 -5.98 -8.92 -5.48
C VAL A 40 -5.90 -9.99 -4.39
N LEU A 41 -7.04 -10.50 -3.93
CA LEU A 41 -7.09 -11.60 -2.97
C LEU A 41 -6.63 -12.93 -3.59
N ASP A 42 -6.83 -13.10 -4.90
CA ASP A 42 -6.33 -14.24 -5.68
C ASP A 42 -4.82 -14.14 -6.00
N GLY A 43 -4.17 -13.03 -5.66
CA GLY A 43 -2.72 -12.86 -5.77
C GLY A 43 -2.24 -11.89 -6.85
N ASP A 44 -3.15 -11.18 -7.55
CA ASP A 44 -2.81 -10.11 -8.50
C ASP A 44 -2.33 -8.84 -7.77
N ILE A 45 -1.14 -8.93 -7.17
CA ILE A 45 -0.48 -7.86 -6.42
C ILE A 45 0.69 -7.22 -7.18
N ASP A 46 0.99 -7.70 -8.39
CA ASP A 46 2.17 -7.31 -9.18
C ASP A 46 2.20 -5.81 -9.44
N ARG A 47 1.04 -5.20 -9.75
CA ARG A 47 0.95 -3.75 -9.93
C ARG A 47 1.39 -2.95 -8.71
N PHE A 48 1.14 -3.45 -7.51
CA PHE A 48 1.50 -2.74 -6.29
C PHE A 48 2.97 -2.92 -5.96
N LEU A 49 3.52 -4.10 -6.29
CA LEU A 49 4.95 -4.37 -6.15
C LEU A 49 5.76 -3.52 -7.13
N ALA A 50 5.35 -3.50 -8.40
CA ALA A 50 5.95 -2.66 -9.43
C ALA A 50 5.88 -1.17 -9.06
N ALA A 51 4.73 -0.70 -8.58
CA ALA A 51 4.58 0.69 -8.12
C ALA A 51 5.48 1.01 -6.92
N ALA A 52 5.61 0.10 -5.95
CA ALA A 52 6.48 0.30 -4.79
C ALA A 52 7.96 0.32 -5.18
N LEU A 53 8.37 -0.55 -6.11
CA LEU A 53 9.74 -0.58 -6.63
C LEU A 53 10.03 0.68 -7.45
N ALA A 54 9.10 1.09 -8.31
CA ALA A 54 9.21 2.32 -9.09
C ALA A 54 9.34 3.54 -8.17
N ALA A 55 8.48 3.67 -7.15
CA ALA A 55 8.53 4.77 -6.17
C ALA A 55 9.87 4.82 -5.42
N ARG A 56 10.45 3.66 -5.10
CA ARG A 56 11.76 3.57 -4.45
C ARG A 56 12.91 3.96 -5.39
N ILE A 57 12.83 3.57 -6.66
CA ILE A 57 13.85 3.91 -7.67
C ILE A 57 13.79 5.41 -8.03
N THR A 58 12.59 5.99 -8.08
CA THR A 58 12.40 7.42 -8.38
C THR A 58 12.66 8.35 -7.20
N GLY A 59 12.94 7.82 -6.00
CA GLY A 59 13.25 8.62 -4.82
C GLY A 59 12.03 9.32 -4.20
N ALA A 60 10.80 8.86 -4.50
CA ALA A 60 9.55 9.43 -4.01
C ALA A 60 9.26 9.08 -2.53
N ASP A 61 10.28 8.74 -1.74
CA ASP A 61 10.20 8.44 -0.29
C ASP A 61 10.08 9.73 0.57
N ALA A 62 9.85 10.90 -0.06
CA ALA A 62 9.96 12.21 0.57
C ALA A 62 8.65 13.03 0.69
N ILE A 63 7.48 12.54 0.26
CA ILE A 63 6.28 13.41 0.15
C ILE A 63 5.06 13.03 1.02
N ALA A 64 5.26 12.31 2.13
CA ALA A 64 4.19 12.08 3.11
C ALA A 64 4.68 12.26 4.55
N ALA A 65 5.34 13.38 4.85
CA ALA A 65 5.37 13.94 6.20
C ALA A 65 4.29 15.04 6.26
N PRO A 66 3.23 14.91 7.07
CA PRO A 66 2.25 15.97 7.21
C PRO A 66 2.91 17.18 7.88
N SER A 67 2.69 18.36 7.28
CA SER A 67 2.94 19.65 7.95
C SER A 67 2.05 19.82 9.18
#